data_AF-A0A427XZG6-F1
#
_entry.id   AF-A0A427XZG6-F1
#
_cell.length_a   1.000
_cell.length_b   1.000
_cell.length_c   1.000
_cell.angle_alpha   90.00
_cell.angle_beta   90.00
_cell.angle_gamma   90.00
#
_symmetry.space_group_name_H-M   'P 1'
#
loop_
_entity.id
_entity.type
_entity.pdbx_description
1 polymer ?
#
loop_
_entity_poly.entity_id
_entity_poly.type
_entity_poly.pdbx_seq_one_letter_code
_entity_poly.pdbx_strand_id
1 'polypeptide(L)'
;MPARPSLNGTCQEICIRKQAERQSRIPKEWIIPSNKLPGREVRNVIDFPLKSGLMTERELEITEKNACVLVNDIASGSYTSVEVVTAFCLRAALAQQLVNCLTEIMFEDAIKRAAVLDEYLAKNGTTVGPLHGLPVSVKDQFNVKGYDSTIGFVA
;
A
#
# COMPACT_ATOMS: atom_id res chain seq x y z
N MET A 1 -0.40 25.46 -8.91
CA MET A 1 0.50 24.49 -8.25
C MET A 1 0.95 25.12 -6.95
N PRO A 2 0.88 24.45 -5.78
CA PRO A 2 1.52 24.99 -4.59
C PRO A 2 3.03 25.05 -4.83
N ALA A 3 3.67 26.11 -4.34
CA ALA A 3 5.11 26.31 -4.47
C ALA A 3 5.86 25.15 -3.79
N ARG A 4 6.90 24.61 -4.44
CA ARG A 4 7.81 23.67 -3.77
C ARG A 4 8.41 24.39 -2.56
N PRO A 5 8.33 23.82 -1.35
CA PRO A 5 9.02 24.39 -0.20
C PRO A 5 10.52 24.49 -0.51
N SER A 6 11.16 25.60 -0.12
CA SER A 6 12.59 25.79 -0.30
C SER A 6 13.34 24.67 0.44
N LEU A 7 14.15 23.89 -0.28
CA LEU A 7 14.99 22.83 0.28
C LEU A 7 16.21 23.45 0.98
N ASN A 8 15.98 24.07 2.14
CA ASN A 8 17.06 24.49 3.03
C ASN A 8 17.40 23.32 3.96
N GLY A 9 18.58 22.72 3.79
CA GLY A 9 19.08 21.63 4.64
C GLY A 9 20.14 20.79 3.93
N THR A 10 20.90 20.02 4.70
CA THR A 10 21.83 19.03 4.17
C THR A 10 21.07 17.88 3.49
N CYS A 11 21.75 17.12 2.61
CA CYS A 11 21.15 15.92 1.99
C CYS A 11 20.62 14.93 3.06
N GLN A 12 21.32 14.80 4.18
CA GLN A 12 20.94 13.94 5.30
C GLN A 12 19.63 14.41 5.96
N GLU A 13 19.49 15.71 6.23
CA GLU A 13 18.25 16.28 6.79
C GLU A 13 17.06 16.10 5.84
N ILE A 14 17.29 16.23 4.53
CA ILE A 14 16.26 15.98 3.51
C ILE A 14 15.83 14.51 3.53
N CYS A 15 16.78 13.57 3.60
CA CYS A 15 16.47 12.13 3.68
C CYS A 15 15.68 11.79 4.94
N ILE A 16 16.12 12.25 6.12
CA ILE A 16 15.46 11.99 7.41
C ILE A 16 14.02 12.51 7.38
N ARG A 17 13.82 13.75 6.91
CA ARG A 17 12.49 14.34 6.78
C ARG A 17 11.60 13.50 5.86
N LYS A 18 12.14 13.02 4.76
CA LYS A 18 11.38 12.23 3.78
C LYS A 18 11.02 10.83 4.31
N GLN A 19 11.94 10.18 5.00
CA GLN A 19 11.67 8.90 5.68
C GLN A 19 10.61 9.06 6.78
N ALA A 20 10.66 10.15 7.54
CA ALA A 20 9.65 10.46 8.56
C ALA A 20 8.27 10.73 7.93
N GLU A 21 8.22 11.47 6.82
CA GLU A 21 7.00 11.68 6.05
C GLU A 21 6.40 10.35 5.58
N ARG A 22 7.21 9.49 4.93
CA ARG A 22 6.78 8.14 4.50
C ARG A 22 6.22 7.35 5.68
N GLN A 23 6.94 7.29 6.80
CA GLN A 23 6.51 6.53 7.97
C GLN A 23 5.20 7.05 8.56
N SER A 24 4.98 8.37 8.53
CA SER A 24 3.76 9.01 9.03
C SER A 24 2.51 8.65 8.22
N ARG A 25 2.67 8.13 7.00
CA ARG A 25 1.57 7.69 6.14
C ARG A 25 1.12 6.25 6.39
N ILE A 26 1.77 5.53 7.31
CA ILE A 26 1.26 4.24 7.78
C ILE A 26 0.17 4.53 8.83
N PRO A 27 -1.07 4.05 8.64
CA PRO A 27 -2.13 4.16 9.65
C PRO A 27 -1.69 3.54 10.98
N LYS A 28 -2.07 4.17 12.09
CA LYS A 28 -1.62 3.79 13.44
C LYS A 28 -2.09 2.38 13.82
N GLU A 29 -3.26 2.00 13.33
CA GLU A 29 -3.86 0.68 13.47
C GLU A 29 -3.09 -0.43 12.74
N TRP A 30 -2.25 -0.08 11.75
CA TRP A 30 -1.43 -1.03 10.99
C TRP A 30 0.01 -1.11 11.49
N ILE A 31 0.34 -0.38 12.55
CA ILE A 31 1.66 -0.45 13.18
C ILE A 31 1.79 -1.79 13.92
N ILE A 32 2.87 -2.52 13.63
CA ILE A 32 3.16 -3.81 14.26
C ILE A 32 3.47 -3.56 15.74
N PRO A 33 2.72 -4.18 16.68
CA PRO A 33 3.04 -4.11 18.10
C PRO A 33 4.44 -4.65 18.38
N SER A 34 5.20 -4.01 19.28
CA SER A 34 6.60 -4.38 19.54
C SER A 34 6.78 -5.83 20.01
N ASN A 35 5.78 -6.40 20.68
CA ASN A 35 5.77 -7.81 21.12
C ASN A 35 5.52 -8.81 19.98
N LYS A 36 5.06 -8.36 18.81
CA LYS A 36 4.85 -9.19 17.63
C LYS A 36 5.96 -9.06 16.60
N LEU A 37 6.90 -8.13 16.78
CA LEU A 37 8.04 -7.99 15.89
C LEU A 37 8.92 -9.26 15.95
N PRO A 38 9.41 -9.75 14.80
CA PRO A 38 10.33 -10.88 14.80
C PRO A 38 11.66 -10.49 15.47
N GLY A 39 12.34 -11.46 16.07
CA GLY A 39 13.67 -11.28 16.64
C GLY A 39 14.71 -10.92 15.56
N ARG A 40 15.85 -10.36 15.98
CA ARG A 40 16.91 -9.89 15.06
C ARG A 40 17.57 -11.03 14.28
N GLU A 41 17.43 -12.25 14.74
CA GLU A 41 17.92 -13.48 14.11
C GLU A 41 17.06 -13.93 12.92
N VAL A 42 15.80 -13.47 12.82
CA VAL A 42 14.87 -13.87 11.77
C VAL A 42 15.25 -13.16 10.46
N ARG A 43 15.67 -13.94 9.46
CA ARG A 43 16.05 -13.43 8.14
C ARG A 43 14.95 -13.52 7.09
N ASN A 44 13.90 -14.27 7.37
CA ASN A 44 12.79 -14.49 6.46
C ASN A 44 11.47 -14.17 7.16
N VAL A 45 10.73 -13.22 6.58
CA VAL A 45 9.45 -12.72 7.09
C VAL A 45 8.29 -12.93 6.10
N ILE A 46 8.47 -13.79 5.10
CA ILE A 46 7.43 -14.08 4.08
C ILE A 46 6.14 -14.57 4.74
N ASP A 47 6.25 -15.49 5.71
CA ASP A 47 5.10 -16.05 6.41
C ASP A 47 4.54 -15.14 7.51
N PHE A 48 5.13 -13.96 7.72
CA PHE A 48 4.75 -13.08 8.83
C PHE A 48 3.27 -12.65 8.76
N PRO A 49 2.71 -12.25 7.61
CA PRO A 49 1.29 -11.91 7.51
C PRO A 49 0.38 -13.05 8.01
N LEU A 50 0.70 -14.30 7.63
CA LEU A 50 -0.06 -15.50 8.01
C LEU A 50 0.08 -15.84 9.51
N LYS A 51 1.29 -15.74 10.06
CA LYS A 51 1.60 -16.20 11.43
C LYS A 51 1.39 -15.13 12.50
N SER A 52 1.38 -13.85 12.13
CA SER A 52 1.32 -12.74 13.09
C SER A 52 -0.05 -12.55 13.75
N GLY A 53 -1.12 -13.07 13.15
CA GLY A 53 -2.50 -12.80 13.57
C GLY A 53 -2.84 -11.31 13.53
N LEU A 54 -2.25 -10.57 12.58
CA LEU A 54 -2.54 -9.15 12.34
C LEU A 54 -3.48 -8.92 11.15
N MET A 55 -3.70 -9.95 10.34
CA MET A 55 -4.65 -9.96 9.24
C MET A 55 -5.73 -10.98 9.53
N THR A 56 -6.95 -10.67 9.12
CA THR A 56 -8.09 -11.60 9.13
C THR A 56 -7.90 -12.68 8.07
N GLU A 57 -8.60 -13.81 8.23
CA GLU A 57 -8.59 -14.90 7.24
C GLU A 57 -9.03 -14.41 5.85
N ARG A 58 -9.99 -13.47 5.81
CA ARG A 58 -10.49 -12.87 4.57
C ARG A 58 -9.47 -11.97 3.88
N GLU A 59 -8.74 -11.15 4.63
CA GLU A 59 -7.65 -10.33 4.06
C GLU A 59 -6.48 -11.20 3.57
N LEU A 60 -6.18 -12.29 4.29
CA LEU A 60 -5.20 -13.28 3.86
C LEU A 60 -5.65 -13.96 2.57
N GLU A 61 -6.89 -14.42 2.49
CA GLU A 61 -7.47 -15.01 1.26
C GLU A 61 -7.31 -14.06 0.07
N ILE A 62 -7.69 -12.79 0.23
CA ILE A 62 -7.59 -11.77 -0.82
C ILE A 62 -6.13 -11.61 -1.28
N THR A 63 -5.19 -11.49 -0.34
CA THR A 63 -3.79 -11.17 -0.67
C THR A 63 -2.97 -12.36 -1.16
N GLU A 64 -3.50 -13.59 -1.05
CA GLU A 64 -2.94 -14.81 -1.63
C GLU A 64 -3.53 -15.15 -3.02
N LYS A 65 -4.59 -14.45 -3.47
CA LYS A 65 -5.20 -14.67 -4.78
C LYS A 65 -4.36 -14.11 -5.92
N ASN A 66 -4.44 -14.78 -7.07
CA ASN A 66 -3.86 -14.30 -8.32
C ASN A 66 -4.62 -13.05 -8.84
N ALA A 67 -3.91 -12.11 -9.45
CA ALA A 67 -4.48 -10.89 -10.01
C ALA A 67 -5.63 -11.13 -11.01
N CYS A 68 -5.51 -12.14 -11.89
CA CYS A 68 -6.56 -12.47 -12.86
C CYS A 68 -7.84 -12.93 -12.16
N VAL A 69 -7.71 -13.65 -11.04
CA VAL A 69 -8.86 -14.07 -10.23
C VAL A 69 -9.47 -12.86 -9.52
N LEU A 70 -8.65 -12.01 -8.90
CA LEU A 70 -9.13 -10.81 -8.22
C LEU A 70 -9.88 -9.86 -9.14
N VAL A 71 -9.40 -9.63 -10.36
CA VAL A 71 -10.11 -8.79 -11.34
C VAL A 71 -11.51 -9.34 -11.64
N ASN A 72 -11.65 -10.66 -11.79
CA ASN A 72 -12.94 -11.30 -12.03
C ASN A 72 -13.84 -11.26 -10.78
N ASP A 73 -13.27 -11.49 -9.60
CA ASP A 73 -13.99 -11.44 -8.33
C ASP A 73 -14.52 -10.01 -8.06
N ILE A 74 -13.74 -8.98 -8.37
CA ILE A 74 -14.18 -7.57 -8.29
C ILE A 74 -15.25 -7.27 -9.34
N ALA A 75 -15.02 -7.65 -10.61
CA ALA A 75 -15.95 -7.38 -11.70
C ALA A 75 -17.32 -8.05 -11.50
N SER A 76 -17.34 -9.22 -10.84
CA SER A 76 -18.56 -9.94 -10.48
C SER A 76 -19.23 -9.44 -9.20
N GLY A 77 -18.55 -8.56 -8.43
CA GLY A 77 -19.01 -8.07 -7.14
C GLY A 77 -18.81 -9.03 -5.96
N SER A 78 -18.04 -10.11 -6.14
CA SER A 78 -17.69 -11.06 -5.07
C SER A 78 -16.81 -10.40 -4.01
N TYR A 79 -15.92 -9.50 -4.43
CA TYR A 79 -15.21 -8.56 -3.56
C TYR A 79 -15.46 -7.13 -4.03
N THR A 80 -15.33 -6.17 -3.11
CA THR A 80 -15.26 -4.76 -3.49
C THR A 80 -13.81 -4.35 -3.73
N SER A 81 -13.61 -3.34 -4.57
CA SER A 81 -12.30 -2.74 -4.78
C SER A 81 -11.73 -2.21 -3.47
N VAL A 82 -12.56 -1.57 -2.62
CA VAL A 82 -12.13 -1.07 -1.30
C VAL A 82 -11.59 -2.20 -0.45
N GLU A 83 -12.30 -3.32 -0.40
CA GLU A 83 -11.90 -4.48 0.37
C GLU A 83 -10.55 -5.03 -0.10
N VAL A 84 -10.40 -5.24 -1.42
CA VAL A 84 -9.16 -5.75 -2.01
C VAL A 84 -8.00 -4.79 -1.75
N VAL A 85 -8.17 -3.50 -2.08
CA VAL A 85 -7.13 -2.48 -1.92
C VAL A 85 -6.72 -2.34 -0.47
N THR A 86 -7.67 -2.35 0.48
CA THR A 86 -7.36 -2.22 1.91
C THR A 86 -6.55 -3.41 2.42
N ALA A 87 -6.90 -4.64 2.04
CA ALA A 87 -6.15 -5.84 2.42
C ALA A 87 -4.69 -5.80 1.91
N PHE A 88 -4.48 -5.38 0.66
CA PHE A 88 -3.14 -5.20 0.10
C PHE A 88 -2.37 -4.05 0.76
N CYS A 89 -3.03 -2.94 1.09
CA CYS A 89 -2.41 -1.81 1.81
C CYS A 89 -1.93 -2.22 3.21
N LEU A 90 -2.75 -2.97 3.95
CA LEU A 90 -2.37 -3.54 5.25
C LEU A 90 -1.15 -4.45 5.10
N ARG A 91 -1.18 -5.42 4.18
CA ARG A 91 -0.04 -6.33 3.95
C ARG A 91 1.23 -5.58 3.55
N ALA A 92 1.11 -4.55 2.71
CA ALA A 92 2.22 -3.68 2.32
C ALA A 92 2.76 -2.86 3.50
N ALA A 93 1.90 -2.37 4.40
CA ALA A 93 2.30 -1.68 5.62
C ALA A 93 3.08 -2.60 6.57
N LEU A 94 2.65 -3.86 6.72
CA LEU A 94 3.39 -4.87 7.48
C LEU A 94 4.77 -5.12 6.86
N ALA A 95 4.81 -5.35 5.54
CA ALA A 95 6.07 -5.56 4.83
C ALA A 95 7.01 -4.35 4.96
N GLN A 96 6.50 -3.12 4.85
CA GLN A 96 7.28 -1.90 4.99
C GLN A 96 7.98 -1.82 6.34
N GLN A 97 7.29 -2.18 7.42
CA GLN A 97 7.86 -2.15 8.77
C GLN A 97 8.91 -3.24 9.01
N LEU A 98 8.87 -4.33 8.23
CA LEU A 98 9.78 -5.46 8.36
C LEU A 98 11.01 -5.34 7.45
N VAL A 99 10.84 -4.80 6.23
CA VAL A 99 11.87 -4.82 5.18
C VAL A 99 12.10 -3.48 4.46
N ASN A 100 11.37 -2.41 4.82
CA ASN A 100 11.53 -1.07 4.24
C ASN A 100 11.43 -1.02 2.69
N CYS A 101 10.42 -1.68 2.11
CA CYS A 101 10.26 -1.86 0.67
C CYS A 101 9.52 -0.74 -0.09
N LEU A 102 8.89 0.21 0.60
CA LEU A 102 8.11 1.30 0.01
C LEU A 102 8.93 2.59 0.05
N THR A 103 8.98 3.31 -1.08
CA THR A 103 9.55 4.67 -1.15
C THR A 103 8.49 5.72 -0.88
N GLU A 104 7.30 5.55 -1.46
CA GLU A 104 6.11 6.36 -1.23
C GLU A 104 4.93 5.48 -0.82
N ILE A 105 4.14 5.98 0.13
CA ILE A 105 2.91 5.33 0.60
C ILE A 105 1.71 6.16 0.14
N MET A 106 0.77 5.52 -0.55
CA MET A 106 -0.40 6.14 -1.18
C MET A 106 -1.73 5.50 -0.72
N PHE A 107 -1.76 4.91 0.48
CA PHE A 107 -2.88 4.08 0.93
C PHE A 107 -4.22 4.83 0.97
N GLU A 108 -4.23 6.06 1.48
CA GLU A 108 -5.44 6.87 1.56
C GLU A 108 -6.04 7.15 0.17
N ASP A 109 -5.20 7.58 -0.79
CA ASP A 109 -5.63 7.86 -2.16
C ASP A 109 -6.06 6.58 -2.88
N ALA A 110 -5.37 5.46 -2.65
CA ALA A 110 -5.72 4.17 -3.21
C ALA A 110 -7.11 3.72 -2.74
N ILE A 111 -7.40 3.83 -1.44
CA ILE A 111 -8.71 3.45 -0.86
C ILE A 111 -9.81 4.39 -1.36
N LYS A 112 -9.57 5.70 -1.43
CA LYS A 112 -10.52 6.66 -2.02
C LYS A 112 -10.82 6.32 -3.48
N ARG A 113 -9.79 6.00 -4.27
CA ARG A 113 -9.98 5.60 -5.67
C ARG A 113 -10.78 4.32 -5.78
N ALA A 114 -10.53 3.36 -4.90
CA ALA A 114 -11.26 2.09 -4.84
C ALA A 114 -12.76 2.32 -4.58
N ALA A 115 -13.11 3.21 -3.64
CA ALA A 115 -14.51 3.56 -3.36
C ALA A 115 -15.23 4.13 -4.59
N VAL A 116 -14.57 5.03 -5.33
CA VAL A 116 -15.11 5.57 -6.60
C VAL A 116 -15.32 4.48 -7.65
N LEU A 117 -14.45 3.46 -7.67
CA LEU A 117 -14.58 2.33 -8.60
C LEU A 117 -15.76 1.43 -8.23
N ASP A 118 -15.96 1.17 -6.94
CA ASP A 118 -17.11 0.41 -6.45
C ASP A 118 -18.44 1.13 -6.75
N GLU A 119 -18.51 2.45 -6.52
CA GLU A 119 -19.65 3.27 -6.91
C GLU A 119 -19.92 3.22 -8.41
N TYR A 120 -18.85 3.29 -9.22
CA TYR A 120 -18.97 3.18 -10.68
C TYR A 120 -19.54 1.83 -11.09
N LEU A 121 -19.02 0.72 -10.54
CA LEU A 121 -19.48 -0.62 -10.87
C LEU A 121 -20.95 -0.81 -10.48
N ALA A 122 -21.32 -0.38 -9.27
CA ALA A 122 -22.70 -0.46 -8.78
C ALA A 122 -23.68 0.34 -9.65
N LYS A 123 -23.26 1.52 -10.13
CA LYS A 123 -24.11 2.40 -10.95
C LYS A 123 -24.22 1.94 -12.41
N ASN A 124 -23.13 1.46 -13.00
CA ASN A 124 -23.05 1.22 -14.45
C ASN A 124 -23.15 -0.27 -14.81
N GLY A 125 -23.07 -1.18 -13.83
CA GLY A 125 -23.06 -2.63 -14.06
C GLY A 125 -21.87 -3.13 -14.88
N THR A 126 -20.86 -2.29 -15.10
CA THR A 126 -19.68 -2.57 -15.93
C THR A 126 -18.44 -1.98 -15.29
N THR A 127 -17.29 -2.61 -15.54
CA THR A 127 -15.99 -2.14 -15.07
C THR A 127 -15.47 -0.98 -15.93
N VAL A 128 -14.73 -0.04 -15.33
CA VAL A 128 -14.05 1.04 -16.07
C VAL A 128 -12.96 0.55 -17.05
N GLY A 129 -12.55 -0.71 -16.95
CA GLY A 129 -11.49 -1.31 -17.76
C GLY A 129 -10.99 -2.63 -17.18
N PRO A 130 -10.01 -3.29 -17.83
CA PRO A 130 -9.59 -4.65 -17.51
C PRO A 130 -8.86 -4.81 -16.17
N LEU A 131 -8.44 -3.72 -15.53
CA LEU A 131 -7.78 -3.74 -14.22
C LEU A 131 -8.62 -2.99 -13.15
N HIS A 132 -9.93 -2.95 -13.33
CA HIS A 132 -10.83 -2.26 -12.41
C HIS A 132 -10.67 -2.79 -10.98
N GLY A 133 -10.34 -1.88 -10.05
CA GLY A 133 -10.21 -2.17 -8.63
C GLY A 133 -8.93 -2.90 -8.20
N LEU A 134 -8.09 -3.34 -9.14
CA LEU A 134 -6.86 -4.08 -8.82
C LEU A 134 -5.77 -3.13 -8.28
N PRO A 135 -5.22 -3.37 -7.07
CA PRO A 135 -4.10 -2.59 -6.54
C PRO A 135 -2.81 -2.85 -7.32
N VAL A 136 -2.03 -1.79 -7.56
CA VAL A 136 -0.75 -1.87 -8.28
C VAL A 136 0.31 -1.06 -7.55
N SER A 137 1.50 -1.64 -7.36
CA SER A 137 2.70 -0.92 -6.95
C SER A 137 3.51 -0.51 -8.17
N VAL A 138 4.06 0.71 -8.16
CA VAL A 138 4.88 1.22 -9.26
C VAL A 138 6.28 1.51 -8.74
N LYS A 139 7.30 1.16 -9.52
CA LYS A 139 8.70 1.46 -9.17
C LYS A 139 8.92 2.98 -9.12
N ASP A 140 9.67 3.44 -8.14
CA ASP A 140 9.92 4.87 -7.84
C ASP A 140 10.55 5.70 -8.99
N GLN A 141 10.94 5.05 -10.09
CA GLN A 141 11.43 5.70 -11.30
C GLN A 141 10.31 6.38 -12.13
N PHE A 142 9.05 6.06 -11.86
CA PHE A 142 7.90 6.65 -12.55
C PHE A 142 7.29 7.77 -11.70
N ASN A 143 7.05 8.92 -12.32
CA ASN A 143 6.44 10.06 -11.65
C ASN A 143 4.93 9.80 -11.42
N VAL A 144 4.51 9.86 -10.15
CA VAL A 144 3.10 9.84 -9.77
C VAL A 144 2.71 11.24 -9.30
N LYS A 145 1.64 11.79 -9.88
CA LYS A 145 1.19 13.14 -9.55
C LYS A 145 0.85 13.25 -8.06
N GLY A 146 1.44 14.22 -7.38
CA GLY A 146 1.22 14.46 -5.94
C GLY A 146 2.22 13.75 -5.02
N TYR A 147 3.10 12.91 -5.58
CA TYR A 147 4.10 12.15 -4.84
C TYR A 147 5.50 12.45 -5.38
N ASP A 148 6.50 12.31 -4.52
CA ASP A 148 7.90 12.48 -4.94
C ASP A 148 8.40 11.21 -5.65
N SER A 149 9.47 11.37 -6.43
CA SER A 149 10.22 10.27 -7.02
C SER A 149 11.67 10.47 -6.67
N THR A 150 12.19 9.58 -5.83
CA THR A 150 13.52 9.70 -5.22
C THR A 150 14.53 8.75 -5.83
N ILE A 151 14.06 7.78 -6.63
CA ILE A 151 14.85 6.75 -7.30
C ILE A 151 15.73 6.00 -6.29
N GLY A 152 15.26 5.88 -5.04
CA GLY A 152 15.95 5.16 -3.96
C GLY A 152 17.04 5.95 -3.23
N PHE A 153 17.26 7.25 -3.53
CA PHE A 153 18.31 8.04 -2.85
C PHE A 153 18.01 8.36 -1.37
N VAL A 154 16.77 8.19 -0.93
CA VAL A 154 16.33 8.49 0.45
C VAL A 154 15.85 7.25 1.23
N ALA A 155 15.98 6.06 0.63
CA ALA A 155 15.31 4.83 1.09
C ALA A 155 15.67 4.45 2.54
#